data_AF-A0A2G8K214-F1
#
_entry.id   AF-A0A2G8K214-F1
#
_cell.length_a   1.000
_cell.length_b   1.000
_cell.length_c   1.000
_cell.angle_alpha   90.00
_cell.angle_beta   90.00
_cell.angle_gamma   90.00
#
_symmetry.space_group_name_H-M   'P 1'
#
loop_
_entity.id
_entity.type
_entity.pdbx_description
1 polymer ?
#
loop_
_entity_poly.entity_id
_entity_poly.type
_entity_poly.pdbx_seq_one_letter_code
_entity_poly.pdbx_strand_id
1 'polypeptide(L)'
;MSGVVGCMLRLHPVALSSFCHLVRRVVPLGWRRIVQYGERMFAKLGHERHQVGYISQKMRELARLLLKIKETKPDVKSLYDCISPKQFDTVLEAVRNLAGLHPQTGKYKTPSLALKLGHSLQTCALIVKAECIKSEDTVKEDQADKFSKLPVIEWAHKVGTGARTTLEERKWNKPTCYHYQRTSQLHAKLSEVIEEKQKLLALSDDVTAWVLWEFKDKKLDEIEVPLDDPSYTDESEGESEVPYDEEDFETEDKDKMKFTKVKKRVTALHQLKREAVLKKESDGEETKQQQLKKHFEKHIRVQRVPRKSQCEALTRNIQLLQP
;
A
#
# COMPACT_ATOMS: atom_id res chain seq x y z
N MET A 1 25.19 34.97 15.11
CA MET A 1 24.62 34.54 13.81
C MET A 1 25.65 33.86 12.88
N SER A 2 26.72 33.26 13.39
CA SER A 2 27.84 32.75 12.55
C SER A 2 27.95 31.22 12.47
N GLY A 3 27.07 30.47 13.16
CA GLY A 3 27.14 28.99 13.21
C GLY A 3 26.27 28.25 12.18
N VAL A 4 25.27 28.92 11.59
CA VAL A 4 24.28 28.25 10.71
C VAL A 4 24.74 28.21 9.24
N VAL A 5 25.63 29.12 8.84
CA VAL A 5 26.15 29.19 7.46
C VAL A 5 27.24 28.13 7.21
N GLY A 6 27.96 27.70 8.27
CA GLY A 6 29.07 26.75 8.17
C GLY A 6 28.67 25.29 7.91
N CYS A 7 27.41 24.91 8.16
CA CYS A 7 26.93 23.54 7.89
C CYS A 7 26.46 23.36 6.43
N MET A 8 26.20 24.46 5.72
CA MET A 8 25.64 24.45 4.37
C MET A 8 26.64 24.00 3.30
N LEU A 9 27.95 24.09 3.59
CA LEU A 9 29.03 23.69 2.68
C LEU A 9 29.46 22.21 2.83
N ARG A 10 28.83 21.45 3.74
CA ARG A 10 29.06 20.00 3.89
C ARG A 10 27.96 19.12 3.29
N LEU A 11 27.05 19.69 2.51
CA LEU A 11 26.22 18.93 1.58
C LEU A 11 27.02 18.76 0.28
N HIS A 12 27.54 17.56 0.09
CA HIS A 12 28.35 17.15 -1.04
C HIS A 12 27.80 17.69 -2.39
N PRO A 13 28.65 18.21 -3.31
CA PRO A 13 28.23 18.87 -4.57
C PRO A 13 27.38 18.02 -5.53
N VAL A 14 27.17 16.74 -5.22
CA VAL A 14 26.37 15.79 -6.00
C VAL A 14 24.87 15.99 -5.80
N ALA A 15 24.43 16.58 -4.68
CA ALA A 15 23.00 16.88 -4.45
C ALA A 15 22.50 18.12 -5.22
N LEU A 16 23.40 18.97 -5.73
CA LEU A 16 23.09 20.26 -6.35
C LEU A 16 23.02 20.22 -7.88
N SER A 17 23.59 19.20 -8.55
CA SER A 17 23.64 19.17 -10.03
C SER A 17 22.27 18.90 -10.68
N SER A 18 21.44 18.04 -10.08
CA SER A 18 20.05 17.79 -10.55
C SER A 18 19.02 18.77 -9.97
N PHE A 19 19.49 19.79 -9.24
CA PHE A 19 18.67 20.72 -8.45
C PHE A 19 18.44 22.06 -9.20
N CYS A 20 19.15 22.33 -10.30
CA CYS A 20 19.31 23.68 -10.88
C CYS A 20 18.00 24.42 -11.23
N HIS A 21 17.03 23.80 -11.91
CA HIS A 21 15.80 24.52 -12.33
C HIS A 21 14.76 24.70 -11.22
N LEU A 22 14.57 23.70 -10.35
CA LEU A 22 13.56 23.76 -9.28
C LEU A 22 14.06 24.63 -8.11
N VAL A 23 15.35 24.58 -7.80
CA VAL A 23 15.99 25.44 -6.79
C VAL A 23 15.90 26.90 -7.19
N ARG A 24 16.15 27.25 -8.45
CA ARG A 24 16.07 28.65 -8.90
C ARG A 24 14.67 29.25 -8.76
N ARG A 25 13.62 28.45 -8.92
CA ARG A 25 12.22 28.87 -8.71
C ARG A 25 11.80 28.85 -7.23
N VAL A 26 12.33 27.94 -6.41
CA VAL A 26 11.85 27.71 -5.03
C VAL A 26 12.69 28.41 -3.96
N VAL A 27 13.97 28.71 -4.21
CA VAL A 27 14.84 29.42 -3.25
C VAL A 27 14.35 30.83 -2.87
N PRO A 28 13.75 31.64 -3.75
CA PRO A 28 13.16 32.92 -3.34
C PRO A 28 11.87 32.77 -2.51
N LEU A 29 11.32 31.55 -2.40
CA LEU A 29 9.95 31.27 -1.99
C LEU A 29 9.85 30.65 -0.57
N GLY A 30 10.77 30.98 0.33
CA GLY A 30 10.66 30.53 1.74
C GLY A 30 11.04 29.06 1.95
N TRP A 31 12.16 28.62 1.35
CA TRP A 31 12.75 27.27 1.44
C TRP A 31 13.23 26.84 2.83
N ARG A 32 13.33 27.76 3.79
CA ARG A 32 13.89 27.51 5.14
C ARG A 32 13.28 26.29 5.83
N ARG A 33 11.96 26.12 5.75
CA ARG A 33 11.25 24.98 6.37
C ARG A 33 11.55 23.65 5.68
N ILE A 34 11.71 23.66 4.36
CA ILE A 34 12.04 22.45 3.58
C ILE A 34 13.46 21.99 3.90
N VAL A 35 14.39 22.93 4.13
CA VAL A 35 15.76 22.60 4.54
C VAL A 35 15.83 22.07 5.94
N GLN A 36 15.16 22.70 6.90
CA GLN A 36 15.08 22.15 8.27
C GLN A 36 14.47 20.73 8.27
N TYR A 37 13.51 20.46 7.38
CA TYR A 37 13.00 19.11 7.18
C TYR A 37 14.07 18.16 6.64
N GLY A 38 14.81 18.57 5.60
CA GLY A 38 15.94 17.81 5.05
C GLY A 38 17.05 17.53 6.07
N GLU A 39 17.43 18.54 6.87
CA GLU A 39 18.42 18.42 7.95
C GLU A 39 17.97 17.42 9.01
N ARG A 40 16.71 17.47 9.45
CA ARG A 40 16.15 16.51 10.41
C ARG A 40 16.15 15.08 9.85
N MET A 41 15.83 14.91 8.57
CA MET A 41 15.89 13.60 7.90
C MET A 41 17.33 13.11 7.73
N PHE A 42 18.26 14.01 7.39
CA PHE A 42 19.68 13.69 7.24
C PHE A 42 20.33 13.33 8.58
N ALA A 43 19.95 13.99 9.68
CA ALA A 43 20.40 13.58 11.01
C ALA A 43 19.96 12.15 11.36
N LYS A 44 18.79 11.72 10.87
CA LYS A 44 18.25 10.38 11.10
C LYS A 44 18.81 9.31 10.16
N LEU A 45 18.97 9.61 8.87
CA LEU A 45 19.22 8.62 7.81
C LEU A 45 20.53 8.88 7.04
N GLY A 46 21.18 10.02 7.26
CA GLY A 46 22.30 10.51 6.44
C GLY A 46 23.62 9.77 6.64
N HIS A 47 23.68 8.82 7.59
CA HIS A 47 24.82 7.90 7.73
C HIS A 47 24.88 6.90 6.56
N GLU A 48 23.76 6.66 5.87
CA GLU A 48 23.68 5.78 4.71
C GLU A 48 23.72 6.57 3.39
N ARG A 49 24.75 6.35 2.56
CA ARG A 49 24.96 7.10 1.30
C ARG A 49 23.78 6.96 0.32
N HIS A 50 23.08 5.84 0.33
CA HIS A 50 21.93 5.59 -0.57
C HIS A 50 20.67 6.35 -0.14
N GLN A 51 20.55 6.76 1.13
CA GLN A 51 19.40 7.50 1.66
C GLN A 51 19.43 8.98 1.27
N VAL A 52 20.58 9.52 0.86
CA VAL A 52 20.70 10.91 0.41
C VAL A 52 19.76 11.20 -0.77
N GLY A 53 19.62 10.24 -1.70
CA GLY A 53 18.69 10.33 -2.82
C GLY A 53 17.22 10.38 -2.35
N TYR A 54 16.87 9.58 -1.35
CA TYR A 54 15.54 9.56 -0.73
C TYR A 54 15.21 10.89 -0.03
N ILE A 55 16.14 11.44 0.75
CA ILE A 55 15.97 12.74 1.42
C ILE A 55 15.75 13.85 0.38
N SER A 56 16.58 13.87 -0.66
CA SER A 56 16.46 14.82 -1.77
C SER A 56 15.10 14.70 -2.47
N GLN A 57 14.62 13.47 -2.68
CA GLN A 57 13.28 13.23 -3.24
C GLN A 57 12.19 13.85 -2.35
N LYS A 58 12.21 13.60 -1.04
CA LYS A 58 11.21 14.14 -0.11
C LYS A 58 11.19 15.67 -0.08
N MET A 59 12.37 16.30 -0.09
CA MET A 59 12.49 17.75 -0.18
C MET A 59 11.89 18.29 -1.50
N ARG A 60 12.10 17.58 -2.62
CA ARG A 60 11.49 17.95 -3.92
C ARG A 60 9.97 17.77 -3.92
N GLU A 61 9.45 16.73 -3.28
CA GLU A 61 8.00 16.51 -3.14
C GLU A 61 7.35 17.68 -2.39
N LEU A 62 7.94 18.11 -1.27
CA LEU A 62 7.50 19.30 -0.52
C LEU A 62 7.62 20.60 -1.33
N ALA A 63 8.72 20.77 -2.07
CA ALA A 63 8.92 21.94 -2.93
C ALA A 63 7.86 22.03 -4.04
N ARG A 64 7.53 20.90 -4.68
CA ARG A 64 6.46 20.82 -5.68
C ARG A 64 5.10 21.14 -5.07
N LEU A 65 4.83 20.66 -3.86
CA LEU A 65 3.61 21.00 -3.14
C LEU A 65 3.50 22.50 -2.88
N LEU A 66 4.57 23.14 -2.41
CA LEU A 66 4.56 24.59 -2.17
C LEU A 66 4.28 25.39 -3.44
N LEU A 67 4.85 24.97 -4.59
CA LEU A 67 4.53 25.58 -5.88
C LEU A 67 3.05 25.39 -6.23
N LYS A 68 2.49 24.19 -5.99
CA LYS A 68 1.09 23.92 -6.28
C LYS A 68 0.13 24.72 -5.40
N ILE A 69 0.47 24.94 -4.13
CA ILE A 69 -0.30 25.81 -3.21
C ILE A 69 -0.26 27.26 -3.70
N LYS A 70 0.86 27.72 -4.26
CA LYS A 70 0.98 29.09 -4.78
C LYS A 70 0.14 29.35 -6.02
N GLU A 71 -0.11 28.32 -6.83
CA GLU A 71 -1.04 28.42 -7.96
C GLU A 71 -2.48 28.70 -7.49
N THR A 72 -2.88 28.17 -6.32
CA THR A 72 -4.24 28.38 -5.77
C THR A 72 -4.32 29.58 -4.83
N LYS A 73 -3.27 29.85 -4.05
CA LYS A 73 -3.18 31.00 -3.14
C LYS A 73 -1.82 31.70 -3.29
N PRO A 74 -1.73 32.77 -4.10
CA PRO A 74 -0.47 33.48 -4.34
C PRO A 74 0.06 34.22 -3.10
N ASP A 75 -0.80 34.52 -2.12
CA ASP A 75 -0.43 35.20 -0.88
C ASP A 75 0.50 34.37 0.02
N VAL A 76 0.48 33.05 -0.13
CA VAL A 76 1.30 32.12 0.65
C VAL A 76 2.75 32.28 0.22
N LYS A 77 3.62 32.81 1.09
CA LYS A 77 5.03 33.04 0.73
C LYS A 77 5.90 31.83 1.05
N SER A 78 5.58 31.07 2.08
CA SER A 78 6.41 29.98 2.58
C SER A 78 5.58 28.82 3.14
N LEU A 79 6.21 27.66 3.34
CA LEU A 79 5.55 26.52 4.00
C LEU A 79 5.16 26.83 5.46
N TYR A 80 5.78 27.84 6.09
CA TYR A 80 5.41 28.30 7.43
C TYR A 80 4.00 28.92 7.47
N ASP A 81 3.60 29.58 6.38
CA ASP A 81 2.27 30.19 6.27
C ASP A 81 1.20 29.08 6.15
N CYS A 82 1.51 28.03 5.37
CA CYS A 82 0.70 26.83 5.18
C CYS A 82 0.39 26.08 6.49
N ILE A 83 1.28 26.15 7.48
CA ILE A 83 1.13 25.48 8.77
C ILE A 83 0.20 26.33 9.64
N SER A 84 -1.09 26.24 9.31
CA SER A 84 -2.18 26.80 10.09
C SER A 84 -3.45 26.00 9.83
N PRO A 85 -4.30 25.72 10.85
CA PRO A 85 -5.52 24.92 10.66
C PRO A 85 -6.45 25.49 9.58
N LYS A 86 -6.53 26.83 9.50
CA LYS A 86 -7.34 27.55 8.50
C LYS A 86 -6.93 27.29 7.05
N GLN A 87 -5.67 26.92 6.81
CA GLN A 87 -5.15 26.65 5.48
C GLN A 87 -5.16 25.16 5.13
N PHE A 88 -5.57 24.30 6.06
CA PHE A 88 -5.48 22.84 5.90
C PHE A 88 -6.23 22.32 4.68
N ASP A 89 -7.47 22.76 4.46
CA ASP A 89 -8.24 22.31 3.28
C ASP A 89 -7.61 22.77 1.96
N THR A 90 -7.00 23.95 1.94
CA THR A 90 -6.25 24.43 0.75
C THR A 90 -5.02 23.57 0.48
N VAL A 91 -4.29 23.20 1.53
CA VAL A 91 -3.13 22.30 1.42
C VAL A 91 -3.58 20.93 0.92
N LEU A 92 -4.69 20.41 1.45
CA LEU A 92 -5.29 19.14 1.04
C LEU A 92 -5.65 19.13 -0.44
N GLU A 93 -6.30 20.19 -0.93
CA GLU A 93 -6.66 20.31 -2.33
C GLU A 93 -5.43 20.41 -3.24
N ALA A 94 -4.41 21.17 -2.82
CA ALA A 94 -3.14 21.20 -3.54
C ALA A 94 -2.46 19.83 -3.59
N VAL A 95 -2.53 19.02 -2.52
CA VAL A 95 -2.02 17.65 -2.50
C VAL A 95 -2.80 16.74 -3.45
N ARG A 96 -4.14 16.81 -3.46
CA ARG A 96 -4.98 16.04 -4.38
C ARG A 96 -4.64 16.35 -5.83
N ASN A 97 -4.52 17.64 -6.15
CA ASN A 97 -4.14 18.10 -7.48
C ASN A 97 -2.72 17.64 -7.87
N LEU A 98 -1.76 17.73 -6.93
CA LEU A 98 -0.38 17.29 -7.17
C LEU A 98 -0.28 15.77 -7.37
N ALA A 99 -1.07 14.99 -6.64
CA ALA A 99 -1.15 13.54 -6.78
C ALA A 99 -1.97 13.10 -8.01
N GLY A 100 -2.57 14.06 -8.73
CA GLY A 100 -3.35 13.84 -9.94
C GLY A 100 -4.65 13.10 -9.66
N LEU A 101 -5.41 13.55 -8.66
CA LEU A 101 -6.78 13.08 -8.43
C LEU A 101 -7.64 13.42 -9.65
N HIS A 102 -8.28 12.40 -10.22
CA HIS A 102 -9.21 12.58 -11.33
C HIS A 102 -10.60 12.97 -10.79
N PRO A 103 -11.19 14.11 -11.22
CA PRO A 103 -12.44 14.62 -10.64
C PRO A 103 -13.62 13.65 -10.76
N GLN A 104 -13.74 12.94 -11.89
CA GLN A 104 -14.88 12.06 -12.17
C GLN A 104 -14.76 10.65 -11.58
N THR A 105 -13.54 10.11 -11.50
CA THR A 105 -13.33 8.72 -11.09
C THR A 105 -12.85 8.60 -9.65
N GLY A 106 -12.43 9.71 -9.03
CA GLY A 106 -11.86 9.73 -7.69
C GLY A 106 -10.50 9.01 -7.59
N LYS A 107 -9.91 8.61 -8.72
CA LYS A 107 -8.65 7.84 -8.75
C LYS A 107 -7.44 8.76 -8.82
N TYR A 108 -6.37 8.38 -8.12
CA TYR A 108 -5.12 9.13 -8.11
C TYR A 108 -4.16 8.67 -9.21
N LYS A 109 -3.48 9.60 -9.90
CA LYS A 109 -2.36 9.26 -10.80
C LYS A 109 -1.16 8.71 -10.04
N THR A 110 -0.84 9.29 -8.89
CA THR A 110 0.27 8.85 -8.04
C THR A 110 -0.20 8.76 -6.58
N PRO A 111 -0.95 7.70 -6.20
CA PRO A 111 -1.54 7.58 -4.86
C PRO A 111 -0.48 7.58 -3.74
N SER A 112 0.68 6.95 -3.95
CA SER A 112 1.76 6.91 -2.96
C SER A 112 2.30 8.31 -2.62
N LEU A 113 2.25 9.26 -3.56
CA LEU A 113 2.69 10.63 -3.30
C LEU A 113 1.75 11.32 -2.31
N ALA A 114 0.44 11.13 -2.47
CA ALA A 114 -0.58 11.70 -1.59
C ALA A 114 -0.43 11.22 -0.15
N LEU A 115 -0.17 9.92 0.05
CA LEU A 115 0.10 9.34 1.37
C LEU A 115 1.39 9.90 1.99
N LYS A 116 2.47 9.93 1.21
CA LYS A 116 3.78 10.40 1.66
C LYS A 116 3.79 11.86 2.10
N LEU A 117 3.03 12.72 1.41
CA LEU A 117 2.98 14.15 1.70
C LEU A 117 2.34 14.47 3.05
N GLY A 118 1.38 13.67 3.52
CA GLY A 118 0.76 13.87 4.84
C GLY A 118 1.77 13.79 5.98
N HIS A 119 2.58 12.73 5.99
CA HIS A 119 3.64 12.55 6.99
C HIS A 119 4.73 13.62 6.89
N SER A 120 5.12 14.00 5.67
CA SER A 120 6.11 15.07 5.47
C SER A 120 5.60 16.40 6.01
N LEU A 121 4.34 16.75 5.79
CA LEU A 121 3.71 17.97 6.31
C LEU A 121 3.59 17.95 7.84
N GLN A 122 3.20 16.81 8.42
CA GLN A 122 3.15 16.65 9.87
C GLN A 122 4.53 16.89 10.51
N THR A 123 5.59 16.35 9.90
CA THR A 123 6.96 16.58 10.36
C THR A 123 7.34 18.06 10.25
N CYS A 124 6.97 18.74 9.17
CA CYS A 124 7.17 20.19 9.02
C CYS A 124 6.43 21.00 10.10
N ALA A 125 5.20 20.60 10.46
CA ALA A 125 4.45 21.23 11.54
C ALA A 125 5.16 21.10 12.89
N LEU A 126 5.70 19.91 13.19
CA LEU A 126 6.50 19.68 14.40
C LEU A 126 7.80 20.48 14.42
N ILE A 127 8.43 20.70 13.26
CA ILE A 127 9.61 21.59 13.17
C ILE A 127 9.22 23.01 13.51
N VAL A 128 8.11 23.50 12.98
CA VAL A 128 7.60 24.85 13.29
C VAL A 128 7.24 24.98 14.76
N LYS A 129 6.52 24.01 15.33
CA LYS A 129 6.21 23.98 16.76
C LYS A 129 7.47 24.09 17.61
N ALA A 130 8.49 23.27 17.31
CA ALA A 130 9.76 23.31 18.04
C ALA A 130 10.51 24.65 17.89
N GLU A 131 10.35 25.36 16.78
CA GLU A 131 10.90 26.71 16.60
C GLU A 131 10.12 27.74 17.42
N CYS A 132 8.78 27.68 17.40
CA CYS A 132 7.91 28.57 18.17
C CYS A 132 8.14 28.44 19.68
N ILE A 133 8.33 27.22 20.20
CA ILE A 133 8.69 26.99 21.60
C ILE A 133 10.02 27.67 21.95
N LYS A 134 11.02 27.62 21.04
CA LYS A 134 12.32 28.26 21.27
C LYS A 134 12.29 29.78 21.16
N SER A 135 11.32 30.32 20.41
CA SER A 135 11.15 31.77 20.21
C SER A 135 10.03 32.37 21.05
N GLU A 136 9.40 31.58 21.93
CA GLU A 136 8.28 31.97 22.79
C GLU A 136 7.05 32.54 22.02
N ASP A 137 6.82 32.09 20.78
CA ASP A 137 5.65 32.48 19.97
C ASP A 137 4.49 31.52 20.20
N THR A 138 3.69 31.82 21.23
CA THR A 138 2.56 30.98 21.68
C THR A 138 1.42 30.89 20.66
N VAL A 139 1.19 31.95 19.87
CA VAL A 139 0.09 31.99 18.89
C VAL A 139 0.39 31.02 17.74
N LYS A 140 1.61 31.08 17.20
CA LYS A 140 1.99 30.17 16.12
C LYS A 140 2.23 28.75 16.62
N GLU A 141 2.71 28.58 17.85
CA GLU A 141 2.83 27.27 18.47
C GLU A 141 1.50 26.51 18.47
N ASP A 142 0.42 27.13 18.97
CA ASP A 142 -0.91 26.53 19.01
C ASP A 142 -1.44 26.20 17.61
N GLN A 143 -1.21 27.08 16.62
CA GLN A 143 -1.56 26.80 15.23
C GLN A 143 -0.81 25.60 14.67
N ALA A 144 0.49 25.48 14.95
CA ALA A 144 1.32 24.37 14.49
C ALA A 144 0.94 23.06 15.18
N ASP A 145 0.60 23.10 16.47
CA ASP A 145 0.15 21.93 17.23
C ASP A 145 -1.19 21.41 16.69
N LYS A 146 -2.18 22.30 16.53
CA LYS A 146 -3.47 21.96 15.93
C LYS A 146 -3.31 21.42 14.51
N PHE A 147 -2.48 22.07 13.70
CA PHE A 147 -2.20 21.59 12.34
C PHE A 147 -1.49 20.22 12.35
N SER A 148 -0.64 19.90 13.32
CA SER A 148 0.03 18.60 13.36
C SER A 148 -0.92 17.42 13.64
N LYS A 149 -2.05 17.70 14.31
CA LYS A 149 -3.10 16.72 14.64
C LYS A 149 -4.06 16.47 13.47
N LEU A 150 -4.35 17.49 12.66
CA LEU A 150 -5.29 17.39 11.53
C LEU A 150 -4.95 16.30 10.51
N PRO A 151 -3.68 16.12 10.07
CA PRO A 151 -3.31 15.00 9.21
C PRO A 151 -3.57 13.62 9.83
N VAL A 152 -3.51 13.47 11.15
CA VAL A 152 -3.77 12.17 11.79
C VAL A 152 -5.27 11.84 11.73
N ILE A 153 -6.11 12.86 11.94
CA ILE A 153 -7.56 12.71 12.05
C ILE A 153 -8.21 12.62 10.66
N GLU A 154 -7.93 13.58 9.77
CA GLU A 154 -8.71 13.74 8.54
C GLU A 154 -8.04 13.15 7.31
N TRP A 155 -6.72 12.96 7.32
CA TRP A 155 -5.99 12.57 6.10
C TRP A 155 -6.39 11.19 5.61
N ALA A 156 -6.64 10.25 6.54
CA ALA A 156 -7.11 8.91 6.22
C ALA A 156 -8.41 8.96 5.40
N HIS A 157 -9.41 9.71 5.87
CA HIS A 157 -10.69 9.85 5.19
C HIS A 157 -10.61 10.67 3.90
N LYS A 158 -9.92 11.81 3.93
CA LYS A 158 -9.93 12.78 2.82
C LYS A 158 -9.03 12.40 1.64
N VAL A 159 -7.97 11.62 1.88
CA VAL A 159 -6.95 11.27 0.87
C VAL A 159 -6.54 9.80 0.98
N GLY A 160 -6.38 9.29 2.20
CA GLY A 160 -5.81 7.99 2.49
C GLY A 160 -6.59 6.83 1.86
N THR A 161 -7.90 6.76 2.10
CA THR A 161 -8.77 5.68 1.59
C THR A 161 -8.73 5.64 0.07
N GLY A 162 -9.01 6.76 -0.61
CA GLY A 162 -9.00 6.81 -2.07
C GLY A 162 -7.63 6.54 -2.70
N ALA A 163 -6.54 6.97 -2.03
CA ALA A 163 -5.19 6.65 -2.49
C ALA A 163 -4.86 5.15 -2.34
N ARG A 164 -5.26 4.54 -1.21
CA ARG A 164 -5.05 3.11 -0.95
C ARG A 164 -5.87 2.23 -1.88
N THR A 165 -7.16 2.53 -2.07
CA THR A 165 -8.01 1.78 -3.02
C THR A 165 -7.44 1.87 -4.43
N THR A 166 -7.04 3.05 -4.89
CA THR A 166 -6.38 3.20 -6.20
C THR A 166 -5.11 2.35 -6.32
N LEU A 167 -4.34 2.22 -5.23
CA LEU A 167 -3.10 1.43 -5.21
C LEU A 167 -3.38 -0.07 -5.27
N GLU A 168 -4.36 -0.55 -4.51
CA GLU A 168 -4.79 -1.96 -4.53
C GLU A 168 -5.44 -2.31 -5.87
N GLU A 169 -6.31 -1.47 -6.42
CA GLU A 169 -6.88 -1.69 -7.75
C GLU A 169 -5.79 -1.80 -8.82
N ARG A 170 -4.74 -0.98 -8.76
CA ARG A 170 -3.61 -1.07 -9.69
C ARG A 170 -2.82 -2.36 -9.51
N LYS A 171 -2.75 -2.87 -8.29
CA LYS A 171 -2.09 -4.14 -7.98
C LYS A 171 -2.90 -5.32 -8.50
N TRP A 172 -4.23 -5.30 -8.31
CA TRP A 172 -5.16 -6.30 -8.83
C TRP A 172 -5.19 -6.31 -10.36
N ASN A 173 -5.24 -5.13 -10.97
CA ASN A 173 -5.28 -4.97 -12.43
C ASN A 173 -3.91 -5.08 -13.10
N LYS A 174 -2.84 -5.38 -12.37
CA LYS A 174 -1.52 -5.63 -12.97
C LYS A 174 -1.61 -6.94 -13.74
N PRO A 175 -1.46 -6.95 -15.08
CA PRO A 175 -1.58 -8.18 -15.84
C PRO A 175 -0.49 -9.16 -15.42
N THR A 176 -0.87 -10.16 -14.62
CA THR A 176 -0.06 -11.34 -14.34
C THR A 176 -0.12 -12.24 -15.57
N CYS A 177 1.02 -12.72 -16.07
CA CYS A 177 1.04 -13.50 -17.32
C CYS A 177 0.16 -14.78 -17.24
N TYR A 178 -0.06 -15.27 -16.01
CA TYR A 178 -0.91 -16.43 -15.73
C TYR A 178 -2.41 -16.14 -15.90
N HIS A 179 -2.87 -14.92 -15.61
CA HIS A 179 -4.27 -14.55 -15.81
C HIS A 179 -4.58 -14.39 -17.30
N TYR A 180 -3.71 -13.77 -18.09
CA TYR A 180 -3.95 -13.52 -19.51
C TYR A 180 -4.24 -14.80 -20.32
N GLN A 181 -3.49 -15.88 -20.10
CA GLN A 181 -3.73 -17.15 -20.79
C GLN A 181 -5.05 -17.80 -20.37
N ARG A 182 -5.37 -17.79 -19.07
CA ARG A 182 -6.59 -18.41 -18.54
C ARG A 182 -7.84 -17.58 -18.86
N THR A 183 -7.75 -16.25 -18.83
CA THR A 183 -8.83 -15.36 -19.24
C THR A 183 -9.04 -15.40 -20.75
N SER A 184 -7.98 -15.51 -21.56
CA SER A 184 -8.12 -15.70 -23.01
C SER A 184 -8.78 -17.05 -23.34
N GLN A 185 -8.40 -18.13 -22.66
CA GLN A 185 -9.06 -19.44 -22.81
C GLN A 185 -10.51 -19.42 -22.33
N LEU A 186 -10.80 -18.71 -21.24
CA LEU A 186 -12.17 -18.54 -20.74
C LEU A 186 -13.02 -17.73 -21.71
N HIS A 187 -12.50 -16.60 -22.22
CA HIS A 187 -13.18 -15.80 -23.24
C HIS A 187 -13.44 -16.60 -24.52
N ALA A 188 -12.46 -17.38 -24.99
CA ALA A 188 -12.60 -18.24 -26.16
C ALA A 188 -13.66 -19.33 -25.97
N LYS A 189 -13.66 -20.00 -24.81
CA LYS A 189 -14.70 -21.00 -24.47
C LYS A 189 -16.07 -20.35 -24.32
N LEU A 190 -16.14 -19.17 -23.71
CA LEU A 190 -17.41 -18.47 -23.54
C LEU A 190 -17.99 -18.03 -24.88
N SER A 191 -17.17 -17.53 -25.82
CA SER A 191 -17.63 -17.20 -27.17
C SER A 191 -18.10 -18.44 -27.94
N GLU A 192 -17.40 -19.57 -27.80
CA GLU A 192 -17.80 -20.84 -28.41
C GLU A 192 -19.17 -21.32 -27.87
N VAL A 193 -19.36 -21.28 -26.54
CA VAL A 193 -20.63 -21.62 -25.90
C VAL A 193 -21.75 -20.66 -26.30
N ILE A 194 -21.47 -19.36 -26.43
CA ILE A 194 -22.44 -18.37 -26.89
C ILE A 194 -22.87 -18.68 -28.33
N GLU A 195 -21.93 -18.95 -29.23
CA GLU A 195 -22.24 -19.30 -30.62
C GLU A 195 -23.03 -20.61 -30.73
N GLU A 196 -22.68 -21.62 -29.93
CA GLU A 196 -23.42 -22.88 -29.89
C GLU A 196 -24.86 -22.68 -29.41
N LYS A 197 -25.04 -21.91 -28.33
CA LYS A 197 -26.37 -21.56 -27.82
C LYS A 197 -27.16 -20.70 -28.80
N GLN A 198 -26.52 -19.77 -29.52
CA GLN A 198 -27.17 -18.99 -30.58
C GLN A 198 -27.64 -19.86 -31.74
N LYS A 199 -26.87 -20.87 -32.16
CA LYS A 199 -27.27 -21.83 -33.19
C LYS A 199 -28.43 -22.71 -32.74
N LEU A 200 -28.39 -23.20 -31.50
CA LEU A 200 -29.49 -23.98 -30.91
C LEU A 200 -30.77 -23.14 -30.78
N LEU A 201 -30.64 -21.86 -30.43
CA LEU A 201 -31.77 -20.93 -30.35
C LEU A 201 -32.35 -20.61 -31.74
N ALA A 202 -31.53 -20.60 -32.79
CA ALA A 202 -31.97 -20.39 -34.17
C ALA A 202 -32.66 -21.61 -34.80
N LEU A 203 -32.48 -22.81 -34.24
CA LEU A 203 -33.16 -24.04 -34.65
C LEU A 203 -34.41 -24.36 -33.81
N SER A 204 -34.68 -23.57 -32.79
CA SER A 204 -35.77 -23.77 -31.85
C SER A 204 -36.99 -22.96 -32.27
N ASP A 205 -38.06 -23.62 -32.71
CA ASP A 205 -39.39 -23.00 -32.97
C ASP A 205 -40.19 -22.75 -31.67
N ASP A 206 -39.54 -22.88 -30.51
CA ASP A 206 -40.20 -22.84 -29.21
C ASP A 206 -40.46 -21.39 -28.74
N VAL A 207 -41.59 -21.18 -28.07
CA VAL A 207 -42.16 -19.87 -27.66
C VAL A 207 -41.22 -19.07 -26.75
N THR A 208 -40.23 -19.72 -26.14
CA THR A 208 -39.16 -19.09 -25.34
C THR A 208 -38.13 -18.32 -26.19
N ALA A 209 -37.98 -18.62 -27.47
CA ALA A 209 -37.12 -17.86 -28.39
C ALA A 209 -37.64 -16.42 -28.59
N TRP A 210 -38.96 -16.21 -28.56
CA TRP A 210 -39.59 -14.88 -28.66
C TRP A 210 -39.21 -13.96 -27.49
N VAL A 211 -39.14 -14.48 -26.26
CA VAL A 211 -38.75 -13.70 -25.07
C VAL A 211 -37.26 -13.31 -25.11
N LEU A 212 -36.41 -14.17 -25.68
CA LEU A 212 -34.98 -13.88 -25.87
C LEU A 212 -34.71 -12.90 -27.02
N TRP A 213 -35.57 -12.84 -28.04
CA TRP A 213 -35.47 -11.86 -29.11
C TRP A 213 -35.74 -10.42 -28.65
N GLU A 214 -36.39 -10.23 -27.50
CA GLU A 214 -36.71 -8.92 -26.92
C GLU A 214 -35.47 -8.16 -26.38
N PHE A 215 -34.31 -8.83 -26.35
CA PHE A 215 -33.01 -8.26 -25.96
C PHE A 215 -31.97 -8.24 -27.09
N LYS A 216 -32.35 -8.70 -28.30
CA LYS A 216 -31.41 -8.98 -29.41
C LYS A 216 -30.73 -7.74 -29.99
N ASP A 217 -31.25 -6.54 -29.72
CA ASP A 217 -30.74 -5.27 -30.26
C ASP A 217 -30.55 -4.16 -29.22
N LYS A 218 -30.69 -4.46 -27.92
CA LYS A 218 -30.52 -3.46 -26.86
C LYS A 218 -29.04 -3.31 -26.52
N LYS A 219 -28.53 -2.07 -26.50
CA LYS A 219 -27.20 -1.81 -25.94
C LYS A 219 -27.23 -1.99 -24.42
N LEU A 220 -26.06 -2.22 -23.81
CA LEU A 220 -25.92 -2.46 -22.36
C LEU A 220 -26.58 -1.37 -21.48
N ASP A 221 -26.75 -0.17 -22.04
CA ASP A 221 -27.33 1.00 -21.39
C ASP A 221 -28.88 1.04 -21.43
N GLU A 222 -29.52 0.10 -22.15
CA GLU A 222 -30.97 0.02 -22.38
C GLU A 222 -31.64 -1.17 -21.66
N ILE A 223 -30.88 -1.91 -20.85
CA ILE A 223 -31.39 -3.02 -20.03
C ILE A 223 -31.64 -2.47 -18.63
N GLU A 224 -32.89 -2.11 -18.33
CA GLU A 224 -33.31 -1.82 -16.96
C GLU A 224 -33.37 -3.12 -16.17
N VAL A 225 -32.36 -3.35 -15.33
CA VAL A 225 -32.40 -4.41 -14.32
C VAL A 225 -33.18 -3.85 -13.12
N PRO A 226 -34.35 -4.40 -12.76
CA PRO A 226 -35.06 -3.99 -11.56
C PRO A 226 -34.14 -4.22 -10.35
N LEU A 227 -33.80 -3.16 -9.62
CA LEU A 227 -32.89 -3.18 -8.48
C LEU A 227 -33.52 -3.71 -7.18
N ASP A 228 -34.79 -4.09 -7.21
CA ASP A 228 -35.53 -4.58 -6.04
C ASP A 228 -35.81 -6.09 -6.15
N ASP A 229 -34.75 -6.91 -6.15
CA ASP A 229 -34.86 -8.34 -5.80
C ASP A 229 -34.41 -8.54 -4.34
N PRO A 230 -35.31 -8.88 -3.40
CA PRO A 230 -34.99 -9.00 -1.97
C PRO A 230 -34.11 -10.21 -1.62
N SER A 231 -33.66 -11.01 -2.59
CA SER A 231 -32.96 -12.27 -2.31
C SER A 231 -31.44 -12.16 -2.20
N TYR A 232 -30.85 -10.96 -2.20
CA TYR A 232 -29.43 -10.79 -1.92
C TYR A 232 -29.20 -10.62 -0.41
N THR A 233 -29.14 -11.74 0.30
CA THR A 233 -28.62 -11.78 1.67
C THR A 233 -27.13 -11.49 1.62
N ASP A 234 -26.75 -10.29 2.07
CA ASP A 234 -25.39 -9.90 2.39
C ASP A 234 -24.93 -10.67 3.63
N GLU A 235 -24.46 -11.90 3.41
CA GLU A 235 -23.61 -12.61 4.36
C GLU A 235 -22.25 -12.87 3.69
N SER A 236 -21.30 -11.98 3.98
CA SER A 236 -19.88 -12.25 3.86
C SER A 236 -19.17 -11.59 5.04
N GLU A 237 -19.39 -12.15 6.22
CA GLU A 237 -18.34 -12.22 7.23
C GLU A 237 -17.14 -12.96 6.61
N GLY A 238 -15.98 -12.31 6.64
CA GLY A 238 -14.77 -12.81 6.01
C GLY A 238 -13.58 -11.95 6.39
N GLU A 239 -13.30 -11.95 7.70
CA GLU A 239 -12.08 -11.41 8.27
C GLU A 239 -10.83 -11.86 7.50
N SER A 240 -9.96 -10.91 7.18
CA SER A 240 -8.53 -11.14 7.26
C SER A 240 -7.85 -9.85 7.67
N GLU A 241 -7.85 -9.61 8.98
CA GLU A 241 -6.80 -8.82 9.60
C GLU A 241 -5.46 -9.50 9.29
N VAL A 242 -4.63 -8.82 8.50
CA VAL A 242 -3.19 -9.09 8.49
C VAL A 242 -2.47 -7.78 8.76
N PRO A 243 -1.75 -7.67 9.90
CA PRO A 243 -1.08 -6.45 10.34
C PRO A 243 -0.02 -5.97 9.35
N TYR A 244 0.01 -4.67 9.07
CA TYR A 244 1.15 -4.02 8.44
C TYR A 244 1.64 -2.89 9.33
N ASP A 245 2.82 -3.15 9.90
CA ASP A 245 3.67 -2.35 10.77
C ASP A 245 3.33 -0.86 10.91
N GLU A 246 2.83 -0.51 12.09
CA GLU A 246 2.98 0.84 12.63
C GLU A 246 4.47 1.12 12.85
N GLU A 247 5.04 2.07 12.11
CA GLU A 247 6.28 2.72 12.55
C GLU A 247 5.92 3.76 13.63
N ASP A 248 6.34 3.41 14.84
CA ASP A 248 6.13 4.06 16.13
C ASP A 248 6.30 5.60 16.11
N PHE A 249 5.29 6.30 16.64
CA PHE A 249 5.36 7.69 17.13
C PHE A 249 5.82 7.67 18.59
N GLU A 250 6.98 8.27 18.88
CA GLU A 250 7.55 8.29 20.22
C GLU A 250 7.08 9.50 21.05
N THR A 251 6.45 9.23 22.20
CA THR A 251 6.47 10.10 23.39
C THR A 251 7.28 9.43 24.51
N GLU A 252 8.43 10.05 24.84
CA GLU A 252 9.20 10.08 26.10
C GLU A 252 9.61 8.78 26.86
N ASP A 253 10.77 8.24 26.45
CA ASP A 253 12.02 7.92 27.19
C ASP A 253 12.14 7.06 28.47
N LYS A 254 11.12 6.44 29.05
CA LYS A 254 11.36 5.35 30.05
C LYS A 254 10.70 4.01 29.75
N ASP A 255 9.62 4.01 28.99
CA ASP A 255 8.92 2.76 28.62
C ASP A 255 9.50 2.08 27.37
N LYS A 256 10.23 2.82 26.52
CA LYS A 256 10.86 2.29 25.30
C LYS A 256 11.89 1.20 25.56
N MET A 257 12.68 1.29 26.64
CA MET A 257 13.69 0.28 26.98
C MET A 257 13.05 -1.06 27.40
N LYS A 258 11.89 -1.00 28.07
CA LYS A 258 11.12 -2.19 28.44
C LYS A 258 10.36 -2.75 27.24
N PHE A 259 9.73 -1.88 26.45
CA PHE A 259 8.96 -2.25 25.27
C PHE A 259 9.83 -2.85 24.16
N THR A 260 11.01 -2.29 23.86
CA THR A 260 11.96 -2.87 22.90
C THR A 260 12.52 -4.21 23.37
N LYS A 261 12.74 -4.39 24.69
CA LYS A 261 13.15 -5.69 25.25
C LYS A 261 12.03 -6.73 25.14
N VAL A 262 10.77 -6.34 25.33
CA VAL A 262 9.60 -7.21 25.14
C VAL A 262 9.39 -7.52 23.66
N LYS A 263 9.43 -6.52 22.76
CA LYS A 263 9.30 -6.68 21.29
C LYS A 263 10.37 -7.64 20.75
N LYS A 264 11.64 -7.47 21.16
CA LYS A 264 12.74 -8.41 20.81
C LYS A 264 12.50 -9.84 21.32
N ARG A 265 11.94 -10.02 22.52
CA ARG A 265 11.62 -11.35 23.06
C ARG A 265 10.44 -12.00 22.33
N VAL A 266 9.42 -11.22 21.95
CA VAL A 266 8.26 -11.70 21.19
C VAL A 266 8.68 -12.11 19.77
N THR A 267 9.50 -11.31 19.08
CA THR A 267 10.03 -11.66 17.76
C THR A 267 10.92 -12.91 17.81
N ALA A 268 11.79 -13.03 18.83
CA ALA A 268 12.60 -14.24 19.03
C ALA A 268 11.73 -15.48 19.32
N LEU A 269 10.64 -15.34 20.08
CA LEU A 269 9.70 -16.43 20.35
C LEU A 269 8.95 -16.85 19.07
N HIS A 270 8.56 -15.90 18.23
CA HIS A 270 7.91 -16.18 16.94
C HIS A 270 8.86 -16.90 15.98
N GLN A 271 10.12 -16.48 15.94
CA GLN A 271 11.17 -17.12 15.15
C GLN A 271 11.40 -18.57 15.59
N LEU A 272 11.54 -18.80 16.91
CA LEU A 272 11.70 -20.15 17.48
C LEU A 272 10.47 -21.03 17.25
N LYS A 273 9.25 -20.48 17.34
CA LYS A 273 8.02 -21.21 17.00
C LYS A 273 8.00 -21.60 15.52
N ARG A 274 8.39 -20.70 14.62
CA ARG A 274 8.45 -20.95 13.18
C ARG A 274 9.50 -22.01 12.83
N GLU A 275 10.68 -21.94 13.45
CA GLU A 275 11.73 -22.94 13.30
C GLU A 275 11.32 -24.31 13.86
N ALA A 276 10.58 -24.35 14.98
CA ALA A 276 10.03 -25.59 15.52
C ALA A 276 8.93 -26.20 14.64
N VAL A 277 8.10 -25.37 14.00
CA VAL A 277 7.09 -25.84 13.02
C VAL A 277 7.78 -26.40 11.77
N LEU A 278 8.75 -25.66 11.21
CA LEU A 278 9.52 -26.12 10.05
C LEU A 278 10.29 -27.42 10.36
N LYS A 279 10.83 -27.55 11.57
CA LYS A 279 11.51 -28.77 12.00
C LYS A 279 10.53 -29.95 12.20
N LYS A 280 9.34 -29.70 12.73
CA LYS A 280 8.29 -30.74 12.83
C LYS A 280 7.80 -31.19 11.44
N GLU A 281 7.67 -30.26 10.50
CA GLU A 281 7.33 -30.58 9.11
C GLU A 281 8.44 -31.38 8.43
N SER A 282 9.71 -31.00 8.60
CA SER A 282 10.85 -31.76 8.04
C SER A 282 10.96 -33.16 8.63
N ASP A 283 10.82 -33.30 9.95
CA ASP A 283 10.89 -34.59 10.65
C ASP A 283 9.69 -35.49 10.26
N GLY A 284 8.52 -34.89 10.03
CA GLY A 284 7.33 -35.56 9.51
C GLY A 284 7.46 -36.00 8.04
N GLU A 285 8.11 -35.22 7.19
CA GLU A 285 8.41 -35.57 5.80
C GLU A 285 9.39 -36.75 5.72
N GLU A 286 10.45 -36.71 6.53
CA GLU A 286 11.52 -37.72 6.54
C GLU A 286 11.01 -39.09 7.04
N THR A 287 10.14 -39.10 8.06
CA THR A 287 9.52 -40.34 8.57
C THR A 287 8.57 -40.99 7.55
N LYS A 288 7.84 -40.20 6.77
CA LYS A 288 7.00 -40.71 5.67
C LYS A 288 7.83 -41.35 4.57
N GLN A 289 8.93 -40.69 4.16
CA GLN A 289 9.85 -41.23 3.16
C GLN A 289 10.49 -42.55 3.62
N GLN A 290 10.86 -42.66 4.90
CA GLN A 290 11.40 -43.90 5.46
C GLN A 290 10.39 -45.05 5.46
N GLN A 291 9.11 -44.80 5.78
CA GLN A 291 8.05 -45.82 5.74
C GLN A 291 7.76 -46.30 4.31
N LEU A 292 7.70 -45.36 3.36
CA LEU A 292 7.50 -45.67 1.94
C LEU A 292 8.64 -46.53 1.39
N LYS A 293 9.88 -46.16 1.72
CA LYS A 293 11.08 -46.90 1.31
C LYS A 293 11.10 -48.32 1.86
N LYS A 294 10.81 -48.51 3.15
CA LYS A 294 10.72 -49.85 3.78
C LYS A 294 9.64 -50.73 3.14
N HIS A 295 8.49 -50.15 2.77
CA HIS A 295 7.42 -50.90 2.12
C HIS A 295 7.86 -51.42 0.76
N PHE A 296 8.43 -50.57 -0.10
CA PHE A 296 8.89 -51.00 -1.42
C PHE A 296 10.10 -51.92 -1.37
N GLU A 297 11.01 -51.73 -0.40
CA GLU A 297 12.17 -52.60 -0.21
C GLU A 297 11.76 -54.06 0.09
N LYS A 298 10.71 -54.27 0.89
CA LYS A 298 10.14 -55.60 1.13
C LYS A 298 9.61 -56.25 -0.14
N HIS A 299 9.00 -55.47 -1.04
CA HIS A 299 8.46 -55.96 -2.32
C HIS A 299 9.56 -56.25 -3.36
N ILE A 300 10.61 -55.42 -3.38
CA ILE A 300 11.80 -55.66 -4.19
C ILE A 300 12.48 -56.98 -3.77
N ARG A 301 12.63 -57.22 -2.47
CA ARG A 301 13.25 -58.46 -1.94
C ARG A 301 12.48 -59.73 -2.30
N VAL A 302 11.15 -59.64 -2.40
CA VAL A 302 10.27 -60.78 -2.76
C VAL A 302 10.03 -60.85 -4.28
N GLN A 303 10.62 -59.93 -5.07
CA GLN A 303 10.44 -59.80 -6.52
C GLN A 303 8.96 -59.82 -6.95
N ARG A 304 8.09 -59.19 -6.16
CA ARG A 304 6.64 -59.13 -6.45
C ARG A 304 6.15 -57.70 -6.37
N VAL A 305 5.47 -57.28 -7.43
CA VAL A 305 4.84 -55.96 -7.51
C VAL A 305 3.74 -55.82 -6.45
N PRO A 306 3.70 -54.74 -5.67
CA PRO A 306 2.65 -54.52 -4.68
C PRO A 306 1.28 -54.38 -5.35
N ARG A 307 0.25 -54.98 -4.75
CA ARG A 307 -1.12 -54.89 -5.25
C ARG A 307 -1.70 -53.51 -4.94
N LYS A 308 -2.62 -53.03 -5.79
CA LYS A 308 -3.29 -51.72 -5.64
C LYS A 308 -3.86 -51.50 -4.22
N SER A 309 -4.49 -52.51 -3.64
CA SER A 309 -5.03 -52.44 -2.27
C SER A 309 -3.97 -52.25 -1.19
N GLN A 310 -2.75 -52.75 -1.39
CA GLN A 310 -1.63 -52.60 -0.45
C GLN A 310 -1.03 -51.19 -0.52
N CYS A 311 -0.93 -50.63 -1.73
CA CYS A 311 -0.52 -49.24 -1.92
C CYS A 311 -1.54 -48.26 -1.32
N GLU A 312 -2.83 -48.48 -1.55
CA GLU A 312 -3.90 -47.64 -0.99
C GLU A 312 -3.95 -47.71 0.55
N ALA A 313 -3.71 -48.88 1.14
CA ALA A 313 -3.61 -49.02 2.60
C ALA A 313 -2.39 -48.27 3.16
N LEU A 314 -1.25 -48.28 2.46
CA LEU A 314 -0.07 -47.53 2.84
C LEU A 314 -0.32 -46.02 2.76
N THR A 315 -0.97 -45.54 1.70
CA THR A 315 -1.34 -44.12 1.55
C THR A 315 -2.26 -43.66 2.66
N ARG A 316 -3.26 -44.47 3.04
CA ARG A 316 -4.15 -44.17 4.18
C ARG A 316 -3.39 -44.11 5.50
N ASN A 317 -2.49 -45.06 5.76
CA ASN A 317 -1.67 -45.06 6.98
C ASN A 317 -0.72 -43.84 7.05
N ILE A 318 -0.20 -43.39 5.91
CA ILE A 318 0.66 -42.19 5.83
C ILE A 318 -0.16 -40.89 6.03
N GLN A 319 -1.42 -40.86 5.57
CA GLN A 319 -2.33 -39.73 5.77
C GLN A 319 -2.87 -39.63 7.21
N LEU A 320 -3.12 -40.76 7.89
CA LEU A 320 -3.57 -40.80 9.29
C LEU A 320 -2.48 -40.40 10.30
N LEU A 321 -1.23 -40.24 9.86
CA LEU A 321 -0.10 -39.75 10.66
C LEU A 321 0.08 -38.22 10.58
N GLN A 322 -0.86 -37.49 9.97
CA GLN A 322 -0.88 -36.02 10.07
C GLN A 322 -1.33 -35.62 11.48
N PRO A 323 -0.56 -34.81 12.22
CA PRO A 323 -1.01 -34.28 13.51
C PRO A 323 -2.16 -33.29 13.35
#